data_AF-A0A0F2C6B2-F1
#
_entry.id   AF-A0A0F2C6B2-F1
#
_cell.length_a   1.000
_cell.length_b   1.000
_cell.length_c   1.000
_cell.angle_alpha   90.00
_cell.angle_beta   90.00
_cell.angle_gamma   90.00
#
_symmetry.space_group_name_H-M   'P 1'
#
loop_
_entity.id
_entity.type
_entity.pdbx_description
1 polymer ?
#
loop_
_entity_poly.entity_id
_entity_poly.type
_entity_poly.pdbx_seq_one_letter_code
_entity_poly.pdbx_strand_id
1 'polypeptide(L)'
;MNTRTVPVRRRRRILVGATALLGAVVLAFAVQQSLNAASASVANEAPTAETAAPPAPPQNDAAGSVIAPSEADGVIRDGDQPTVFDTGRVAISNLDPALLEALQRAAQDAAADGLEFRVNSGWRSAALQERMLQDAVIHYGSEAEAARWVATPETSAHVSGRAVDLGPLPTLDWLAQHGSDYGLCQTYANEPWHWELRADAATDGCPEMYTDPTDDPRMQP
;
A
#
# COMPACT_ATOMS: atom_id res chain seq x y z
N MET A 1 -13.01 -50.25 19.66
CA MET A 1 -11.74 -49.82 19.02
C MET A 1 -11.98 -49.73 17.52
N ASN A 2 -12.35 -48.55 17.00
CA ASN A 2 -12.54 -48.34 15.55
C ASN A 2 -11.65 -47.17 15.10
N THR A 3 -10.53 -47.50 14.48
CA THR A 3 -9.57 -46.55 13.93
C THR A 3 -10.08 -46.07 12.56
N ARG A 4 -10.59 -44.84 12.48
CA ARG A 4 -10.93 -44.19 11.20
C ARG A 4 -9.65 -43.59 10.59
N THR A 5 -9.20 -44.15 9.48
CA THR A 5 -8.15 -43.59 8.63
C THR A 5 -8.71 -42.42 7.81
N VAL A 6 -8.12 -41.23 7.97
CA VAL A 6 -8.43 -40.05 7.16
C VAL A 6 -7.65 -40.13 5.82
N PRO A 7 -8.29 -39.90 4.66
CA PRO A 7 -7.60 -40.01 3.37
C PRO A 7 -6.61 -38.85 3.17
N VAL A 8 -5.34 -39.22 2.90
CA VAL A 8 -4.16 -38.35 2.75
C VAL A 8 -4.30 -37.28 1.65
N ARG A 9 -5.25 -37.43 0.73
CA ARG A 9 -5.45 -36.53 -0.42
C ARG A 9 -5.98 -35.13 -0.06
N ARG A 10 -6.76 -35.00 1.03
CA ARG A 10 -7.38 -33.71 1.41
C ARG A 10 -6.40 -32.73 2.04
N ARG A 11 -5.37 -33.23 2.74
CA ARG A 11 -4.33 -32.42 3.37
C ARG A 11 -3.39 -31.72 2.38
N ARG A 12 -3.17 -32.30 1.19
CA ARG A 12 -2.32 -31.68 0.15
C ARG A 12 -2.91 -30.44 -0.49
N ARG A 13 -4.25 -30.31 -0.58
CA ARG A 13 -4.89 -29.12 -1.19
C ARG A 13 -4.88 -27.90 -0.28
N ILE A 14 -4.99 -28.11 1.03
CA ILE A 14 -4.93 -27.03 2.03
C ILE A 14 -3.51 -26.48 2.16
N LEU A 15 -2.49 -27.34 2.02
CA LEU A 15 -1.09 -26.92 2.12
C LEU A 15 -0.65 -26.03 0.95
N VAL A 16 -1.15 -26.28 -0.27
CA VAL A 16 -0.75 -25.51 -1.48
C VAL A 16 -1.40 -24.12 -1.51
N GLY A 17 -2.64 -23.98 -1.02
CA GLY A 17 -3.31 -22.66 -0.94
C GLY A 17 -2.70 -21.73 0.11
N ALA A 18 -2.32 -22.28 1.28
CA ALA A 18 -1.68 -21.50 2.34
C ALA A 18 -0.27 -21.00 1.97
N THR A 19 0.49 -21.79 1.19
CA THR A 19 1.83 -21.37 0.73
C THR A 19 1.80 -20.28 -0.34
N ALA A 20 0.75 -20.24 -1.18
CA ALA A 20 0.62 -19.20 -2.21
C ALA A 20 0.23 -17.84 -1.59
N LEU A 21 -0.67 -17.82 -0.61
CA LEU A 21 -1.06 -16.61 0.15
C LEU A 21 0.08 -16.08 1.03
N LEU A 22 0.83 -16.95 1.72
CA LEU A 22 2.04 -16.54 2.45
C LEU A 22 3.15 -16.02 1.53
N GLY A 23 3.27 -16.59 0.32
CA GLY A 23 4.20 -16.11 -0.70
C GLY A 23 3.87 -14.68 -1.15
N ALA A 24 2.60 -14.39 -1.44
CA ALA A 24 2.15 -13.06 -1.88
C ALA A 24 2.34 -11.99 -0.79
N VAL A 25 2.05 -12.29 0.48
CA VAL A 25 2.23 -11.35 1.61
C VAL A 25 3.72 -11.09 1.91
N VAL A 26 4.59 -12.09 1.79
CA VAL A 26 6.04 -11.92 1.97
C VAL A 26 6.68 -11.19 0.78
N LEU A 27 6.17 -11.40 -0.44
CA LEU A 27 6.66 -10.71 -1.65
C LEU A 27 6.25 -9.23 -1.70
N ALA A 28 5.05 -8.87 -1.25
CA ALA A 28 4.65 -7.46 -1.09
C ALA A 28 5.56 -6.71 -0.10
N PHE A 29 5.97 -7.37 1.00
CA PHE A 29 6.94 -6.81 1.96
C PHE A 29 8.40 -6.75 1.46
N ALA A 30 8.78 -7.60 0.50
CA ALA A 30 10.16 -7.66 -0.01
C ALA A 30 10.45 -6.61 -1.09
N VAL A 31 9.43 -6.18 -1.84
CA VAL A 31 9.57 -5.11 -2.85
C VAL A 31 9.95 -3.78 -2.17
N GLN A 32 9.48 -3.52 -0.95
CA GLN A 32 9.79 -2.29 -0.23
C GLN A 32 11.24 -2.21 0.28
N GLN A 33 11.86 -3.35 0.60
CA GLN A 33 13.21 -3.40 1.14
C GLN A 33 14.34 -3.29 0.10
N SER A 34 14.04 -3.41 -1.19
CA SER A 34 15.08 -3.60 -2.22
C SER A 34 15.69 -2.30 -2.78
N LEU A 35 15.14 -1.13 -2.43
CA LEU A 35 15.57 0.16 -3.01
C LEU A 35 16.64 0.91 -2.21
N ASN A 36 17.06 0.43 -1.03
CA ASN A 36 17.98 1.17 -0.14
C ASN A 36 19.36 0.53 0.07
N ALA A 37 19.62 -0.68 -0.45
CA ALA A 37 20.91 -1.35 -0.26
C ALA A 37 22.04 -0.87 -1.21
N ALA A 38 21.72 -0.07 -2.23
CA ALA A 38 22.70 0.38 -3.22
C ALA A 38 23.51 1.63 -2.80
N SER A 39 23.16 2.28 -1.68
CA SER A 39 23.77 3.57 -1.29
C SER A 39 24.74 3.48 -0.10
N ALA A 40 24.98 2.29 0.43
CA ALA A 40 25.75 2.10 1.66
C ALA A 40 27.05 1.30 1.41
N SER A 41 27.87 1.70 0.45
CA SER A 41 29.23 1.15 0.35
C SER A 41 30.27 2.11 -0.24
N VAL A 42 30.30 3.38 0.13
CA VAL A 42 31.51 4.20 -0.06
C VAL A 42 31.65 5.21 1.07
N ALA A 43 32.10 4.75 2.24
CA ALA A 43 32.62 5.64 3.27
C ALA A 43 33.69 4.93 4.11
N ASN A 44 34.94 5.16 3.71
CA ASN A 44 36.19 5.18 4.48
C ASN A 44 37.27 4.28 3.89
N GLU A 45 38.28 4.91 3.27
CA GLU A 45 39.66 4.87 3.75
C GLU A 45 40.53 5.84 2.92
N ALA A 46 41.28 6.69 3.62
CA ALA A 46 42.47 7.41 3.15
C ALA A 46 43.55 7.19 4.24
N PRO A 47 44.87 7.38 4.00
CA PRO A 47 45.49 8.20 2.94
C PRO A 47 46.78 7.65 2.29
N THR A 48 47.23 8.23 1.16
CA THR A 48 48.58 8.83 0.94
C THR A 48 48.88 9.25 -0.53
N ALA A 49 49.57 10.40 -0.64
CA ALA A 49 50.52 10.88 -1.67
C ALA A 49 50.08 11.32 -3.11
N GLU A 50 50.02 12.66 -3.28
CA GLU A 50 50.70 13.54 -4.27
C GLU A 50 50.82 13.16 -5.76
N THR A 51 50.16 13.92 -6.66
CA THR A 51 50.70 14.56 -7.90
C THR A 51 49.58 15.30 -8.66
N ALA A 52 49.87 16.52 -9.15
CA ALA A 52 48.93 17.47 -9.75
C ALA A 52 48.55 17.20 -11.23
N ALA A 53 47.31 17.54 -11.62
CA ALA A 53 46.83 17.76 -12.99
C ALA A 53 45.56 18.67 -13.01
N PRO A 54 45.26 19.40 -14.11
CA PRO A 54 44.54 20.70 -14.11
C PRO A 54 43.00 20.60 -14.06
N PRO A 55 42.26 21.71 -13.82
CA PRO A 55 40.80 21.67 -13.66
C PRO A 55 40.08 21.46 -15.00
N ALA A 56 39.18 20.47 -15.02
CA ALA A 56 38.21 20.25 -16.10
C ALA A 56 37.05 21.29 -16.00
N PRO A 57 36.39 21.66 -17.12
CA PRO A 57 35.38 22.70 -17.17
C PRO A 57 34.06 22.24 -16.51
N PRO A 58 33.15 23.17 -16.13
CA PRO A 58 31.89 22.79 -15.51
C PRO A 58 31.01 22.04 -16.51
N GLN A 59 30.69 20.79 -16.19
CA GLN A 59 29.71 20.01 -16.93
C GLN A 59 28.32 20.40 -16.43
N ASN A 60 27.59 21.12 -17.28
CA ASN A 60 26.16 21.33 -17.16
C ASN A 60 25.45 20.01 -17.45
N ASP A 61 25.17 19.21 -16.41
CA ASP A 61 24.33 18.02 -16.56
C ASP A 61 22.87 18.40 -16.36
N ALA A 62 22.29 18.97 -17.42
CA ALA A 62 20.86 18.88 -17.69
C ALA A 62 20.57 17.48 -18.25
N ALA A 63 20.56 16.48 -17.38
CA ALA A 63 20.05 15.15 -17.64
C ALA A 63 19.05 14.81 -16.54
N GLY A 64 17.82 14.45 -16.94
CA GLY A 64 16.68 14.24 -16.05
C GLY A 64 17.03 13.31 -14.88
N SER A 65 17.23 13.91 -13.71
CA SER A 65 17.29 13.17 -12.45
C SER A 65 15.89 12.63 -12.20
N VAL A 66 15.74 11.31 -12.29
CA VAL A 66 14.56 10.63 -11.73
C VAL A 66 14.70 10.78 -10.22
N ILE A 67 14.16 11.87 -9.68
CA ILE A 67 14.16 12.09 -8.23
C ILE A 67 13.36 10.92 -7.65
N ALA A 68 14.00 10.14 -6.78
CA ALA A 68 13.33 9.04 -6.10
C ALA A 68 12.10 9.57 -5.35
N PRO A 69 10.96 8.85 -5.38
CA PRO A 69 9.76 9.28 -4.67
C PRO A 69 10.04 9.60 -3.21
N SER A 70 9.40 10.65 -2.73
CA SER A 70 9.63 11.22 -1.42
C SER A 70 8.35 11.29 -0.60
N GLU A 71 8.45 11.79 0.64
CA GLU A 71 7.27 12.06 1.46
C GLU A 71 6.31 13.06 0.77
N ALA A 72 6.82 13.98 -0.06
CA ALA A 72 5.99 14.90 -0.83
C ALA A 72 5.13 14.17 -1.89
N ASP A 73 5.52 12.96 -2.29
CA ASP A 73 4.76 12.10 -3.19
C ASP A 73 3.76 11.19 -2.45
N GLY A 74 3.70 11.29 -1.11
CA GLY A 74 2.87 10.42 -0.29
C GLY A 74 3.56 9.12 0.16
N VAL A 75 4.89 9.00 0.01
CA VAL A 75 5.63 7.82 0.49
C VAL A 75 5.61 7.76 2.02
N ILE A 76 5.17 6.61 2.55
CA ILE A 76 5.37 6.21 3.94
C ILE A 76 6.52 5.20 3.95
N ARG A 77 7.58 5.47 4.74
CA ARG A 77 8.81 4.66 4.71
C ARG A 77 8.65 3.40 5.57
N ASP A 78 9.44 2.38 5.26
CA ASP A 78 9.51 1.17 6.09
C ASP A 78 9.88 1.50 7.54
N GLY A 79 9.07 1.00 8.46
CA GLY A 79 9.21 1.26 9.90
C GLY A 79 8.49 2.51 10.39
N ASP A 80 8.07 3.41 9.50
CA ASP A 80 7.09 4.45 9.85
C ASP A 80 5.74 3.78 10.09
N GLN A 81 5.06 4.21 11.16
CA GLN A 81 3.73 3.69 11.51
C GLN A 81 2.77 4.84 11.79
N PRO A 82 2.51 5.71 10.78
CA PRO A 82 1.61 6.83 10.98
C PRO A 82 0.18 6.35 11.24
N THR A 83 -0.54 7.15 11.98
CA THR A 83 -1.96 7.02 12.24
C THR A 83 -2.76 7.97 11.37
N VAL A 84 -4.07 7.78 11.37
CA VAL A 84 -5.04 8.72 10.77
C VAL A 84 -5.04 10.11 11.44
N PHE A 85 -4.31 10.30 12.55
CA PHE A 85 -4.15 11.59 13.23
C PHE A 85 -2.84 12.31 12.87
N ASP A 86 -1.92 11.67 12.13
CA ASP A 86 -0.64 12.25 11.74
C ASP A 86 -0.76 13.19 10.53
N THR A 87 -1.63 14.20 10.62
CA THR A 87 -1.97 15.15 9.54
C THR A 87 -0.82 16.09 9.15
N GLY A 88 0.36 15.97 9.78
CA GLY A 88 1.58 16.61 9.32
C GLY A 88 2.21 15.91 8.12
N ARG A 89 1.82 14.65 7.83
CA ARG A 89 2.34 13.86 6.71
C ARG A 89 1.44 14.03 5.49
N VAL A 90 2.07 14.21 4.32
CA VAL A 90 1.39 14.43 3.05
C VAL A 90 0.44 13.30 2.67
N ALA A 91 0.81 12.05 2.97
CA ALA A 91 -0.04 10.88 2.72
C ALA A 91 -1.38 10.93 3.48
N ILE A 92 -1.45 11.64 4.61
CA ILE A 92 -2.67 11.76 5.43
C ILE A 92 -3.36 13.09 5.16
N SER A 93 -2.62 14.20 5.06
CA SER A 93 -3.19 15.54 4.90
C SER A 93 -3.89 15.77 3.55
N ASN A 94 -3.52 15.01 2.52
CA ASN A 94 -4.14 15.08 1.19
C ASN A 94 -5.27 14.06 0.99
N LEU A 95 -5.67 13.31 2.03
CA LEU A 95 -6.91 12.53 1.97
C LEU A 95 -8.12 13.46 1.81
N ASP A 96 -9.16 12.96 1.17
CA ASP A 96 -10.45 13.63 1.13
C ASP A 96 -10.88 13.96 2.57
N PRO A 97 -11.26 15.21 2.88
CA PRO A 97 -11.55 15.61 4.25
C PRO A 97 -12.66 14.79 4.92
N ALA A 98 -13.68 14.37 4.16
CA ALA A 98 -14.78 13.56 4.71
C ALA A 98 -14.32 12.13 5.00
N LEU A 99 -13.45 11.56 4.15
CA LEU A 99 -12.80 10.28 4.43
C LEU A 99 -11.95 10.37 5.70
N LEU A 100 -11.09 11.39 5.81
CA LEU A 100 -10.23 11.58 6.98
C LEU A 100 -11.04 11.74 8.27
N GLU A 101 -12.13 12.50 8.23
CA GLU A 101 -13.01 12.67 9.38
C GLU A 101 -13.66 11.33 9.79
N ALA A 102 -14.18 10.55 8.83
CA ALA A 102 -14.75 9.23 9.09
C ALA A 102 -13.73 8.28 9.72
N LEU A 103 -12.50 8.25 9.19
CA LEU A 103 -11.39 7.46 9.73
C LEU A 103 -11.05 7.86 11.17
N GLN A 104 -10.99 9.16 11.45
CA GLN A 104 -10.66 9.65 12.79
C GLN A 104 -11.77 9.37 13.80
N ARG A 105 -13.04 9.40 13.40
CA ARG A 105 -14.16 8.97 14.27
C ARG A 105 -14.09 7.47 14.56
N ALA A 106 -13.91 6.64 13.53
CA ALA A 106 -13.78 5.19 13.67
C ALA A 106 -12.58 4.82 14.58
N ALA A 107 -11.44 5.48 14.37
CA ALA A 107 -10.24 5.23 15.16
C ALA A 107 -10.39 5.64 16.64
N GLN A 108 -11.16 6.70 16.94
CA GLN A 108 -11.46 7.09 18.32
C GLN A 108 -12.27 6.01 19.06
N ASP A 109 -13.27 5.45 18.41
CA ASP A 109 -14.12 4.42 19.01
C ASP A 109 -13.38 3.09 19.13
N ALA A 110 -12.62 2.69 18.10
CA ALA A 110 -11.79 1.49 18.12
C ALA A 110 -10.67 1.56 19.19
N ALA A 111 -10.24 2.75 19.60
CA ALA A 111 -9.25 2.91 20.68
C ALA A 111 -9.77 2.38 22.03
N ALA A 112 -11.09 2.34 22.25
CA ALA A 112 -11.67 1.71 23.43
C ALA A 112 -11.39 0.20 23.49
N ASP A 113 -11.18 -0.43 22.33
CA ASP A 113 -10.80 -1.84 22.17
C ASP A 113 -9.28 -2.03 22.11
N GLY A 114 -8.49 -0.96 22.33
CA GLY A 114 -7.04 -0.97 22.27
C GLY A 114 -6.48 -1.07 20.84
N LEU A 115 -7.29 -0.74 19.83
CA LEU A 115 -6.91 -0.77 18.43
C LEU A 115 -6.42 0.61 17.96
N GLU A 116 -5.50 0.61 17.00
CA GLU A 116 -4.94 1.83 16.43
C GLU A 116 -4.84 1.70 14.93
N PHE A 117 -5.42 2.69 14.23
CA PHE A 117 -5.49 2.70 12.78
C PHE A 117 -4.16 3.16 12.21
N ARG A 118 -3.35 2.22 11.73
CA ARG A 118 -2.10 2.50 11.02
C ARG A 118 -2.38 2.69 9.53
N VAL A 119 -1.84 3.76 8.97
CA VAL A 119 -1.91 4.05 7.54
C VAL A 119 -0.68 3.45 6.86
N ASN A 120 -0.90 2.44 6.03
CA ASN A 120 0.15 1.83 5.21
C ASN A 120 0.36 2.65 3.93
N SER A 121 -0.72 3.17 3.35
CA SER A 121 -0.73 4.03 2.17
C SER A 121 -1.94 4.96 2.26
N GLY A 122 -1.75 6.25 2.03
CA GLY A 122 -2.85 7.22 2.02
C GLY A 122 -2.98 7.85 0.64
N TRP A 123 -3.02 9.18 0.58
CA TRP A 123 -2.84 9.88 -0.68
C TRP A 123 -1.45 9.62 -1.28
N ARG A 124 -1.39 9.46 -2.60
CA ARG A 124 -0.13 9.38 -3.36
C ARG A 124 -0.17 10.21 -4.62
N SER A 125 0.98 10.72 -5.05
CA SER A 125 1.08 11.45 -6.32
C SER A 125 0.83 10.53 -7.52
N ALA A 126 0.37 11.09 -8.63
CA ALA A 126 0.22 10.35 -9.89
C ALA A 126 1.54 9.73 -10.38
N ALA A 127 2.67 10.41 -10.15
CA ALA A 127 3.99 9.88 -10.50
C ALA A 127 4.39 8.67 -9.63
N LEU A 128 4.06 8.70 -8.33
CA LEU A 128 4.25 7.54 -7.46
C LEU A 128 3.33 6.38 -7.87
N GLN A 129 2.08 6.66 -8.21
CA GLN A 129 1.15 5.67 -8.75
C GLN A 129 1.70 4.98 -10.00
N GLU A 130 2.17 5.78 -10.97
CA GLU A 130 2.72 5.27 -12.24
C GLU A 130 3.91 4.35 -11.99
N ARG A 131 4.81 4.74 -11.09
CA ARG A 131 5.94 3.90 -10.70
C ARG A 131 5.48 2.58 -10.08
N MET A 132 4.49 2.62 -9.18
CA MET A 132 3.95 1.40 -8.55
C MET A 132 3.28 0.49 -9.58
N LEU A 133 2.62 1.04 -10.60
CA LEU A 133 2.06 0.25 -11.69
C LEU A 133 3.16 -0.43 -12.51
N GLN A 134 4.21 0.30 -12.88
CA GLN A 134 5.37 -0.26 -13.59
C GLN A 134 6.05 -1.39 -12.79
N ASP A 135 6.25 -1.18 -11.49
CA ASP A 135 6.81 -2.20 -10.59
C ASP A 135 5.90 -3.45 -10.51
N ALA A 136 4.57 -3.25 -10.48
CA ALA A 136 3.60 -4.34 -10.51
C ALA A 136 3.61 -5.10 -11.84
N VAL A 137 3.74 -4.42 -12.98
CA VAL A 137 3.88 -5.07 -14.30
C VAL A 137 5.12 -5.96 -14.35
N ILE A 138 6.25 -5.46 -13.83
CA ILE A 138 7.48 -6.25 -13.73
C ILE A 138 7.28 -7.46 -12.81
N HIS A 139 6.61 -7.28 -11.68
CA HIS A 139 6.38 -8.33 -10.69
C HIS A 139 5.43 -9.43 -11.18
N TYR A 140 4.28 -9.05 -11.76
CA TYR A 140 3.23 -9.96 -12.19
C TYR A 140 3.39 -10.42 -13.66
N GLY A 141 4.30 -9.81 -14.41
CA GLY A 141 4.66 -10.21 -15.77
C GLY A 141 3.73 -9.73 -16.88
N SER A 142 2.65 -9.01 -16.55
CA SER A 142 1.78 -8.36 -17.53
C SER A 142 0.97 -7.22 -16.92
N GLU A 143 0.56 -6.27 -17.75
CA GLU A 143 -0.41 -5.22 -17.37
C GLU A 143 -1.73 -5.82 -16.89
N ALA A 144 -2.21 -6.88 -17.55
CA ALA A 144 -3.47 -7.52 -17.20
C ALA A 144 -3.46 -8.11 -15.78
N GLU A 145 -2.38 -8.78 -15.37
CA GLU A 145 -2.30 -9.29 -13.99
C GLU A 145 -1.95 -8.18 -12.98
N ALA A 146 -1.18 -7.16 -13.37
CA ALA A 146 -0.89 -6.03 -12.50
C ALA A 146 -2.14 -5.20 -12.18
N ALA A 147 -3.05 -5.05 -13.14
CA ALA A 147 -4.30 -4.30 -13.00
C ALA A 147 -5.24 -4.86 -11.91
N ARG A 148 -5.04 -6.10 -11.48
CA ARG A 148 -5.77 -6.72 -10.37
C ARG A 148 -5.30 -6.27 -8.99
N TRP A 149 -4.26 -5.45 -8.92
CA TRP A 149 -3.63 -4.99 -7.67
C TRP A 149 -3.28 -3.50 -7.69
N VAL A 150 -2.98 -2.93 -8.86
CA VAL A 150 -2.53 -1.55 -8.98
C VAL A 150 -3.27 -0.86 -10.13
N ALA A 151 -4.09 0.13 -9.78
CA ALA A 151 -4.78 0.99 -10.73
C ALA A 151 -3.82 1.95 -11.46
N THR A 152 -4.30 2.54 -12.56
CA THR A 152 -3.55 3.57 -13.30
C THR A 152 -3.52 4.90 -12.52
N PRO A 153 -2.61 5.83 -12.87
CA PRO A 153 -2.59 7.19 -12.30
C PRO A 153 -3.92 7.94 -12.39
N GLU A 154 -4.68 7.71 -13.47
CA GLU A 154 -5.93 8.41 -13.76
C GLU A 154 -7.10 7.93 -12.92
N THR A 155 -7.15 6.62 -12.62
CA THR A 155 -8.31 5.98 -11.99
C THR A 155 -8.11 5.68 -10.50
N SER A 156 -6.87 5.71 -10.02
CA SER A 156 -6.53 5.39 -8.62
C SER A 156 -7.25 6.30 -7.61
N ALA A 157 -8.01 5.68 -6.72
CA ALA A 157 -8.69 6.38 -5.64
C ALA A 157 -7.69 7.05 -4.68
N HIS A 158 -6.50 6.48 -4.46
CA HIS A 158 -5.45 7.09 -3.65
C HIS A 158 -4.91 8.40 -4.26
N VAL A 159 -4.80 8.48 -5.60
CA VAL A 159 -4.37 9.72 -6.27
C VAL A 159 -5.38 10.84 -6.05
N SER A 160 -6.67 10.49 -6.07
CA SER A 160 -7.75 11.43 -5.72
C SER A 160 -7.97 11.65 -4.22
N GLY A 161 -7.18 11.00 -3.35
CA GLY A 161 -7.33 11.08 -1.89
C GLY A 161 -8.56 10.36 -1.31
N ARG A 162 -9.27 9.58 -2.12
CA ARG A 162 -10.54 8.92 -1.74
C ARG A 162 -10.39 7.48 -1.22
N ALA A 163 -9.17 7.01 -1.07
CA ALA A 163 -8.85 5.69 -0.51
C ALA A 163 -7.70 5.76 0.49
N VAL A 164 -7.69 4.79 1.39
CA VAL A 164 -6.62 4.57 2.36
C VAL A 164 -6.38 3.07 2.53
N ASP A 165 -5.11 2.69 2.64
CA ASP A 165 -4.70 1.34 3.02
C ASP A 165 -4.37 1.31 4.50
N LEU A 166 -5.07 0.47 5.25
CA LEU A 166 -4.98 0.40 6.70
C LEU A 166 -4.35 -0.91 7.20
N GLY A 167 -3.92 -0.86 8.45
CA GLY A 167 -3.57 -2.02 9.26
C GLY A 167 -3.56 -1.64 10.75
N PRO A 168 -3.13 -2.56 11.64
CA PRO A 168 -2.81 -3.97 11.40
C PRO A 168 -4.08 -4.84 11.25
N LEU A 169 -3.94 -6.16 11.02
CA LEU A 169 -5.06 -7.10 10.84
C LEU A 169 -6.19 -6.96 11.89
N PRO A 170 -5.93 -6.82 13.21
CA PRO A 170 -7.02 -6.60 14.18
C PRO A 170 -7.86 -5.34 13.92
N THR A 171 -7.26 -4.29 13.35
CA THR A 171 -7.99 -3.09 12.93
C THR A 171 -8.86 -3.38 11.71
N LEU A 172 -8.36 -4.17 10.76
CA LEU A 172 -9.13 -4.58 9.58
C LEU A 172 -10.32 -5.46 9.97
N ASP A 173 -10.12 -6.39 10.91
CA ASP A 173 -11.20 -7.23 11.45
C ASP A 173 -12.27 -6.38 12.17
N TRP A 174 -11.87 -5.34 12.91
CA TRP A 174 -12.80 -4.41 13.53
C TRP A 174 -13.57 -3.59 12.49
N LEU A 175 -12.87 -3.06 11.48
CA LEU A 175 -13.50 -2.32 10.38
C LEU A 175 -14.46 -3.18 9.56
N ALA A 176 -14.19 -4.48 9.39
CA ALA A 176 -15.12 -5.40 8.74
C ALA A 176 -16.46 -5.55 9.51
N GLN A 177 -16.46 -5.29 10.82
CA GLN A 177 -17.64 -5.41 11.69
C GLN A 177 -18.34 -4.06 11.92
N HIS A 178 -17.57 -2.97 11.96
CA HIS A 178 -18.04 -1.65 12.40
C HIS A 178 -17.88 -0.55 11.35
N GLY A 179 -17.13 -0.79 10.28
CA GLY A 179 -16.76 0.24 9.30
C GLY A 179 -17.96 0.91 8.63
N SER A 180 -19.02 0.14 8.33
CA SER A 180 -20.24 0.67 7.73
C SER A 180 -20.86 1.80 8.54
N ASP A 181 -20.79 1.75 9.88
CA ASP A 181 -21.37 2.76 10.78
C ASP A 181 -20.71 4.14 10.58
N TYR A 182 -19.50 4.17 10.03
CA TYR A 182 -18.73 5.38 9.71
C TYR A 182 -18.74 5.71 8.22
N GLY A 183 -19.39 4.90 7.40
CA GLY A 183 -19.29 4.96 5.95
C GLY A 183 -18.00 4.39 5.38
N LEU A 184 -17.20 3.66 6.18
CA LEU A 184 -15.93 3.08 5.73
C LEU A 184 -16.17 1.67 5.20
N CYS A 185 -15.89 1.45 3.92
CA CYS A 185 -16.12 0.17 3.28
C CYS A 185 -14.86 -0.37 2.61
N GLN A 186 -14.57 -1.64 2.85
CA GLN A 186 -13.65 -2.41 2.03
C GLN A 186 -14.22 -2.44 0.60
N THR A 187 -13.40 -2.06 -0.38
CA THR A 187 -13.88 -1.96 -1.77
C THR A 187 -13.57 -3.20 -2.60
N TYR A 188 -12.42 -3.84 -2.36
CA TYR A 188 -11.98 -5.01 -3.13
C TYR A 188 -11.78 -6.23 -2.22
N ALA A 189 -12.34 -7.37 -2.61
CA ALA A 189 -12.28 -8.60 -1.83
C ALA A 189 -10.85 -9.17 -1.70
N ASN A 190 -9.98 -8.93 -2.70
CA ASN A 190 -8.57 -9.31 -2.67
C ASN A 190 -7.67 -8.34 -1.88
N GLU A 191 -8.19 -7.18 -1.45
CA GLU A 191 -7.43 -6.13 -0.76
C GLU A 191 -8.12 -5.77 0.57
N PRO A 192 -8.03 -6.62 1.62
CA PRO A 192 -8.64 -6.35 2.93
C PRO A 192 -8.13 -5.08 3.61
N TRP A 193 -7.02 -4.54 3.14
CA TRP A 193 -6.44 -3.29 3.61
C TRP A 193 -7.03 -2.05 2.93
N HIS A 194 -7.71 -2.13 1.78
CA HIS A 194 -8.14 -0.96 0.99
C HIS A 194 -9.56 -0.50 1.38
N TRP A 195 -9.66 0.70 1.96
CA TRP A 195 -10.90 1.29 2.44
C TRP A 195 -11.23 2.60 1.76
N GLU A 196 -12.51 2.79 1.44
CA GLU A 196 -13.04 4.03 0.85
C GLU A 196 -14.29 4.51 1.60
N LEU A 197 -14.59 5.80 1.50
CA LEU A 197 -15.83 6.35 2.02
C LEU A 197 -17.01 6.03 1.10
N ARG A 198 -18.11 5.58 1.70
CA ARG A 198 -19.44 5.37 1.14
C ARG A 198 -20.43 6.04 2.08
N ALA A 199 -20.82 7.27 1.77
CA ALA A 199 -21.60 8.12 2.67
C ALA A 199 -22.90 7.46 3.15
N ASP A 200 -23.55 6.68 2.28
CA ASP A 200 -24.82 6.02 2.59
C ASP A 200 -24.65 4.70 3.35
N ALA A 201 -23.42 4.19 3.53
CA ALA A 201 -23.20 2.87 4.12
C ALA A 201 -23.60 2.77 5.60
N ALA A 202 -23.69 3.90 6.33
CA ALA A 202 -24.22 3.90 7.69
C ALA A 202 -25.73 3.59 7.74
N THR A 203 -26.44 3.80 6.62
CA THR A 203 -27.89 3.50 6.51
C THR A 203 -28.14 2.22 5.71
N ASP A 204 -27.43 2.05 4.59
CA ASP A 204 -27.69 1.00 3.61
C ASP A 204 -26.74 -0.20 3.73
N GLY A 205 -25.71 -0.09 4.59
CA GLY A 205 -24.59 -1.03 4.63
C GLY A 205 -23.59 -0.79 3.50
N CYS A 206 -22.44 -1.46 3.58
CA CYS A 206 -21.45 -1.39 2.52
C CYS A 206 -21.96 -2.07 1.24
N PRO A 207 -21.67 -1.50 0.05
CA PRO A 207 -21.92 -2.19 -1.21
C PRO A 207 -21.20 -3.54 -1.28
N GLU A 208 -21.65 -4.41 -2.17
CA GLU A 208 -20.91 -5.63 -2.49
C GLU A 208 -19.49 -5.26 -2.97
N MET A 209 -18.49 -5.95 -2.42
CA MET A 209 -17.10 -5.77 -2.82
C MET A 209 -16.90 -6.28 -4.24
N TYR A 210 -16.10 -5.57 -5.02
CA TYR A 210 -15.57 -6.10 -6.28
C TYR A 210 -14.58 -7.24 -6.00
N THR A 211 -14.40 -8.18 -6.93
CA THR A 211 -13.40 -9.25 -6.76
C THR A 211 -12.00 -8.68 -6.61
N ASP A 212 -11.66 -7.76 -7.51
CA ASP A 212 -10.44 -6.99 -7.58
C ASP A 212 -10.71 -5.69 -8.39
N PRO A 213 -9.75 -4.75 -8.51
CA PRO A 213 -9.96 -3.48 -9.22
C PRO A 213 -10.40 -3.63 -10.68
N THR A 214 -10.16 -4.76 -11.34
CA THR A 214 -10.56 -4.93 -12.75
C THR A 214 -12.07 -5.06 -12.94
N ASP A 215 -12.80 -5.43 -11.88
CA ASP A 215 -14.26 -5.51 -11.86
C ASP A 215 -14.92 -4.14 -11.53
N ASP A 216 -14.15 -3.16 -11.08
CA ASP A 216 -14.68 -1.83 -10.74
C ASP A 216 -14.84 -0.96 -12.01
N PRO A 217 -16.06 -0.53 -12.35
CA PRO A 217 -16.31 0.29 -13.52
C PRO A 217 -15.58 1.64 -13.50
N ARG A 218 -15.14 2.12 -12.32
CA ARG A 218 -14.35 3.35 -12.17
C ARG A 218 -12.90 3.18 -12.65
N MET A 219 -12.43 1.95 -12.78
CA MET A 219 -11.07 1.61 -13.21
C MET A 219 -10.94 1.51 -14.74
N GLN A 220 -12.05 1.68 -15.46
CA GLN A 220 -12.09 1.70 -16.92
C GLN A 220 -11.90 3.15 -17.43
N PRO A 221 -11.04 3.38 -18.43
CA PRO A 221 -10.83 4.70 -19.03
C PRO A 221 -12.02 5.19 -19.88
#